data_AF-A0A923Y538-F1
#
_entry.id   AF-A0A923Y538-F1
#
_cell.length_a   1.000
_cell.length_b   1.000
_cell.length_c   1.000
_cell.angle_alpha   90.00
_cell.angle_beta   90.00
_cell.angle_gamma   90.00
#
_symmetry.space_group_name_H-M   'P 1'
#
loop_
_entity.id
_entity.type
_entity.pdbx_description
1 polymer ?
#
loop_
_entity_poly.entity_id
_entity_poly.type
_entity_poly.pdbx_seq_one_letter_code
_entity_poly.pdbx_strand_id
1 'polypeptide(L)'
;MFTTTARPKMGGMFYFALAATLGAYFTFAAVQGDYGVLRQVQIKGEAEDLRTERDDLVTQLASLKNLTHRLSDSYLDIDLLDEQVRDMLGYVRADEVVIR
;
A
#
# COMPACT_ATOMS: atom_id res chain seq x y z
N MET A 1 -50.99 -46.43 45.39
CA MET A 1 -50.55 -45.03 45.19
C MET A 1 -49.36 -45.09 44.25
N PHE A 2 -49.52 -44.83 42.95
CA PHE A 2 -48.43 -44.89 41.98
C PHE A 2 -47.85 -43.48 41.82
N THR A 3 -46.65 -43.26 42.34
CA THR A 3 -45.91 -42.01 42.15
C THR A 3 -45.18 -42.08 40.82
N THR A 4 -45.63 -41.29 39.84
CA THR A 4 -44.90 -41.10 38.58
C THR A 4 -43.69 -40.20 38.87
N THR A 5 -42.49 -40.76 38.77
CA THR A 5 -41.25 -39.99 38.80
C THR A 5 -41.05 -39.29 37.46
N ALA A 6 -41.20 -37.97 37.46
CA ALA A 6 -40.86 -37.14 36.30
C ALA A 6 -39.35 -37.21 36.06
N ARG A 7 -38.93 -37.89 34.98
CA ARG A 7 -37.53 -37.87 34.54
C ARG A 7 -37.15 -36.43 34.18
N PRO A 8 -36.08 -35.86 34.75
CA PRO A 8 -35.66 -34.51 34.39
C PRO A 8 -35.26 -34.47 32.91
N LYS A 9 -35.75 -33.48 32.17
CA LYS A 9 -35.45 -33.28 30.73
C LYS A 9 -34.03 -32.72 30.51
N MET A 10 -33.03 -33.38 31.08
CA MET A 10 -31.62 -32.98 31.07
C MET A 10 -31.07 -32.83 29.64
N GLY A 11 -31.50 -33.69 28.71
CA GLY A 11 -31.02 -33.66 27.31
C GLY A 11 -31.32 -32.35 26.58
N GLY A 12 -32.48 -31.73 26.84
CA GLY A 12 -32.81 -30.43 26.24
C GLY A 12 -31.90 -29.33 26.76
N MET A 13 -31.61 -29.33 28.07
CA MET A 13 -30.73 -28.33 28.68
C MET A 13 -29.29 -28.43 28.16
N PHE A 14 -28.76 -29.65 28.02
CA PHE A 14 -27.45 -29.87 27.40
C PHE A 14 -27.42 -29.44 25.93
N TYR A 15 -28.48 -29.72 25.17
CA TYR A 15 -28.58 -29.28 23.78
C TYR A 15 -28.54 -27.76 23.66
N PHE A 16 -29.36 -27.05 24.45
CA PHE A 16 -29.36 -25.58 24.46
C PHE A 16 -28.04 -24.99 24.93
N ALA A 17 -27.41 -25.57 25.97
CA ALA A 17 -26.11 -25.12 26.44
C ALA A 17 -25.04 -25.28 25.35
N LEU A 18 -24.99 -26.44 24.68
CA LEU A 18 -24.05 -26.69 23.60
C LEU A 18 -24.28 -25.74 22.41
N ALA A 19 -25.53 -25.55 22.01
CA ALA A 19 -25.90 -24.63 20.94
C ALA A 19 -25.51 -23.18 21.27
N ALA A 20 -25.74 -22.74 22.52
CA ALA A 20 -25.36 -21.40 22.98
C ALA A 20 -23.84 -21.22 23.00
N THR A 21 -23.09 -22.21 23.50
CA THR A 21 -21.61 -22.17 23.51
C THR A 21 -21.03 -22.14 22.10
N LEU A 22 -21.53 -22.97 21.18
CA LEU A 22 -21.10 -22.97 19.79
C LEU A 22 -21.45 -21.64 19.11
N GLY A 23 -22.65 -21.13 19.31
CA GLY A 23 -23.07 -19.82 18.80
C GLY A 23 -22.14 -18.70 19.28
N ALA A 24 -21.84 -18.66 20.59
CA ALA A 24 -20.92 -17.69 21.16
C ALA A 24 -19.50 -17.80 20.57
N TYR A 25 -18.99 -19.02 20.41
CA TYR A 25 -17.67 -19.26 19.79
C TYR A 25 -17.63 -18.74 18.35
N PHE A 26 -18.64 -19.05 17.54
CA PHE A 26 -18.68 -18.59 16.14
C PHE A 26 -18.86 -17.08 16.05
N THR A 27 -19.69 -16.46 16.89
CA THR A 27 -19.80 -14.99 16.95
C THR A 27 -18.46 -14.35 17.33
N PHE A 28 -17.75 -14.91 18.31
CA PHE A 28 -16.43 -14.44 18.69
C PHE A 28 -15.41 -14.59 17.55
N ALA A 29 -15.37 -15.76 16.90
CA ALA A 29 -14.50 -16.04 15.77
C ALA A 29 -14.81 -15.16 14.54
N ALA A 30 -16.06 -14.80 14.31
CA ALA A 30 -16.45 -13.89 13.23
C ALA A 30 -16.00 -12.44 13.47
N VAL A 31 -15.81 -12.04 14.74
CA VAL A 31 -15.35 -10.69 15.11
C VAL A 31 -13.82 -10.60 15.17
N GLN A 32 -13.16 -11.58 15.81
CA GLN A 32 -11.71 -11.56 16.07
C GLN A 32 -10.88 -12.49 15.18
N GLY A 33 -11.50 -13.36 14.39
CA GLY A 33 -10.76 -14.30 13.54
C GLY A 33 -10.11 -13.63 12.34
N ASP A 34 -9.12 -14.31 11.75
CA ASP A 34 -8.37 -13.84 10.58
C ASP A 34 -9.26 -13.58 9.35
N TYR A 35 -10.45 -14.19 9.29
CA TYR A 35 -11.47 -13.98 8.25
C TYR A 35 -12.67 -13.15 8.75
N GLY A 36 -12.54 -12.50 9.90
CA GLY A 36 -13.58 -11.69 10.50
C GLY A 36 -13.91 -10.45 9.67
N VAL A 37 -15.08 -9.87 9.91
CA VAL A 37 -15.61 -8.73 9.14
C VAL A 37 -14.65 -7.53 9.14
N LEU A 38 -13.90 -7.37 10.24
CA LEU A 38 -12.93 -6.29 10.40
C LEU A 38 -11.68 -6.45 9.52
N ARG A 39 -11.28 -7.68 9.18
CA ARG A 39 -10.10 -7.94 8.35
C ARG A 39 -10.27 -7.36 6.95
N GLN A 40 -11.48 -7.46 6.39
CA GLN A 40 -11.75 -6.94 5.05
C GLN A 40 -11.55 -5.41 4.98
N VAL A 41 -11.90 -4.68 6.05
CA VAL A 41 -11.72 -3.23 6.11
C VAL A 41 -10.24 -2.89 6.22
N GLN A 42 -9.49 -3.60 7.08
CA GLN A 42 -8.04 -3.41 7.22
C GLN A 42 -7.29 -3.66 5.91
N ILE A 43 -7.57 -4.79 5.24
CA ILE A 43 -6.92 -5.12 3.96
C ILE A 43 -7.22 -4.07 2.90
N LYS A 44 -8.45 -3.53 2.86
CA LYS A 44 -8.81 -2.47 1.92
C LYS A 44 -8.04 -1.18 2.20
N GLY A 45 -7.89 -0.80 3.47
CA GLY A 45 -7.09 0.37 3.87
C GLY A 45 -5.62 0.21 3.50
N GLU A 46 -5.01 -0.92 3.88
CA GLU A 46 -3.61 -1.22 3.54
C GLU A 46 -3.38 -1.24 2.01
N ALA A 47 -4.34 -1.77 1.25
CA ALA A 47 -4.28 -1.76 -0.21
C ALA A 47 -4.40 -0.35 -0.80
N GLU A 48 -5.14 0.56 -0.17
CA GLU A 48 -5.27 1.97 -0.59
C GLU A 48 -3.99 2.76 -0.31
N ASP A 49 -3.39 2.55 0.86
CA ASP A 49 -2.11 3.17 1.23
C ASP A 49 -1.00 2.72 0.26
N LEU A 50 -0.86 1.41 0.04
CA LEU A 50 0.11 0.84 -0.90
C LEU A 50 -0.12 1.32 -2.34
N ARG A 51 -1.37 1.53 -2.75
CA ARG A 51 -1.67 2.08 -4.09
C ARG A 51 -1.16 3.51 -4.23
N THR A 52 -1.37 4.33 -3.20
CA THR A 52 -0.91 5.72 -3.17
C THR A 52 0.61 5.79 -3.22
N GLU A 53 1.30 4.98 -2.42
CA GLU A 53 2.77 4.88 -2.45
C GLU A 53 3.29 4.43 -3.82
N ARG A 54 2.65 3.43 -4.42
CA ARG A 54 3.00 2.98 -5.78
C ARG A 54 2.84 4.07 -6.81
N ASP A 55 1.76 4.86 -6.76
CA ASP A 55 1.51 5.94 -7.72
C ASP A 55 2.54 7.08 -7.58
N ASP A 56 2.96 7.39 -6.35
CA ASP A 56 4.05 8.35 -6.11
C ASP A 56 5.39 7.84 -6.67
N LEU A 57 5.75 6.59 -6.38
CA LEU A 57 6.97 5.96 -6.89
C LEU A 57 6.99 5.89 -8.43
N VAL A 58 5.85 5.62 -9.06
CA VAL A 58 5.72 5.63 -10.53
C VAL A 58 6.01 7.03 -11.07
N THR A 59 5.51 8.07 -10.42
CA THR A 59 5.73 9.46 -10.80
C THR A 59 7.21 9.84 -10.68
N GLN A 60 7.85 9.48 -9.56
CA GLN A 60 9.29 9.70 -9.35
C GLN A 60 10.11 8.96 -10.41
N LEU A 61 9.80 7.70 -10.66
CA LEU A 61 10.49 6.88 -11.65
C LEU A 61 10.33 7.42 -13.08
N ALA A 62 9.17 7.99 -13.42
CA ALA A 62 8.98 8.68 -14.69
C ALA A 62 9.88 9.92 -14.83
N SER A 63 10.00 10.71 -13.76
CA SER A 63 10.89 11.87 -13.71
C SER A 63 12.36 11.46 -13.88
N LEU A 64 12.82 10.48 -13.11
CA LEU A 64 14.19 9.96 -13.21
C LEU A 64 14.47 9.38 -14.60
N LYS A 65 13.54 8.61 -15.16
CA LYS A 65 13.68 8.08 -16.53
C LYS A 65 13.80 9.19 -17.56
N ASN A 66 13.03 10.28 -17.42
CA ASN A 66 13.15 11.42 -18.32
C ASN A 66 14.52 12.11 -18.20
N LEU A 67 15.00 12.35 -16.98
CA LEU A 67 16.33 12.91 -16.73
C LEU A 67 17.43 12.04 -17.32
N THR A 68 17.40 10.73 -17.06
CA THR A 68 18.36 9.77 -17.62
C THR A 68 18.29 9.73 -19.15
N HIS A 69 17.09 9.78 -19.73
CA HIS A 69 16.93 9.82 -21.18
C HIS A 69 17.53 11.10 -21.78
N ARG A 70 17.32 12.26 -21.14
CA ARG A 70 17.88 13.55 -21.58
C ARG A 70 19.40 13.62 -21.43
N LEU A 71 19.96 12.86 -20.49
CA LEU A 71 21.41 12.72 -20.33
C LEU A 71 22.03 11.67 -21.26
N SER A 72 21.22 10.93 -22.02
CA SER A 72 21.75 9.93 -22.97
C SER A 72 22.32 10.60 -24.21
N ASP A 73 23.41 10.06 -24.77
CA ASP A 73 24.13 10.58 -25.94
C ASP A 73 23.24 10.88 -27.16
N SER A 74 22.10 10.20 -27.29
CA SER A 74 21.15 10.43 -28.40
C SER A 74 20.30 11.70 -28.26
N TYR A 75 20.20 12.26 -27.05
CA TYR A 75 19.38 13.42 -26.70
C TYR A 75 20.16 14.49 -25.92
N LEU A 76 21.42 14.22 -25.60
CA LEU A 76 22.35 15.10 -24.92
C LEU A 76 22.97 16.06 -25.95
N ASP A 77 22.50 17.30 -25.93
CA ASP A 77 23.04 18.36 -26.78
C ASP A 77 24.38 18.86 -26.21
N ILE A 78 25.47 18.46 -26.87
CA ILE A 78 26.84 18.82 -26.48
C ILE A 78 27.07 20.34 -26.60
N ASP A 79 26.37 21.04 -27.50
CA ASP A 79 26.50 22.49 -27.66
C ASP A 79 25.92 23.22 -26.44
N LEU A 80 24.79 22.74 -25.89
CA LEU A 80 24.22 23.25 -24.64
C LEU A 80 25.12 22.98 -23.42
N LEU A 81 25.89 21.89 -23.42
CA LEU A 81 26.87 21.62 -22.37
C LEU A 81 28.08 22.56 -22.47
N ASP A 82 28.56 22.88 -23.69
CA ASP A 82 29.66 23.83 -23.89
C ASP A 82 29.25 25.23 -23.40
N GLU A 83 28.04 25.68 -23.73
CA GLU A 83 27.48 26.95 -23.22
C GLU A 83 27.36 26.96 -21.69
N GLN A 84 26.84 25.89 -21.07
CA GLN A 84 26.69 25.82 -19.61
C GLN A 84 28.05 25.72 -18.89
N VAL A 85 29.04 25.08 -19.51
CA VAL A 85 30.44 25.10 -19.08
C VAL A 85 31.02 26.51 -19.19
N ARG A 86 30.74 27.23 -20.28
CA ARG A 86 31.22 28.59 -20.50
C ARG A 86 30.64 29.57 -19.47
N ASP A 87 29.36 29.44 -19.15
CA ASP A 87 28.65 30.23 -18.14
C ASP A 87 29.11 29.92 -16.70
N MET A 88 29.24 28.62 -16.34
CA MET A 88 29.66 28.24 -14.98
C MET A 88 31.16 28.41 -14.72
N LEU A 89 32.01 28.06 -15.68
CA LEU A 89 33.47 28.09 -15.52
C LEU A 89 34.11 29.37 -16.06
N GLY A 90 33.33 30.27 -16.66
CA GLY A 90 33.82 31.56 -17.18
C GLY A 90 34.86 31.40 -18.28
N TYR A 91 34.89 30.27 -19.00
CA TYR A 91 35.83 30.02 -20.10
C TYR A 91 35.43 30.84 -21.35
N VAL A 92 35.59 32.15 -21.27
CA VAL A 92 35.79 32.94 -22.49
C VAL A 92 37.19 32.57 -22.99
N ARG A 93 37.28 32.00 -24.19
CA ARG A 93 38.57 31.87 -24.89
C ARG A 93 39.23 33.25 -24.90
N ALA A 94 40.51 33.32 -24.57
CA ALA A 94 41.26 34.59 -24.46
C ALA A 94 41.25 35.46 -25.74
N ASP A 95 40.69 34.92 -26.82
CA ASP A 95 40.65 35.39 -28.19
C ASP A 95 39.23 35.80 -28.69
N GLU A 96 38.16 35.75 -27.89
CA GLU A 96 36.82 36.24 -28.28
C GLU A 96 36.54 37.68 -27.83
N VAL A 97 36.28 38.58 -28.79
CA VAL A 97 35.93 40.00 -28.54
C VAL A 97 34.40 40.17 -28.54
N VAL A 98 33.84 40.52 -27.38
CA VAL A 98 32.43 40.92 -27.26
C VAL A 98 32.27 42.35 -27.81
N ILE A 99 31.57 42.49 -28.94
CA ILE A 99 31.15 43.81 -29.46
C ILE A 99 29.81 44.17 -28.81
N ARG A 100 29.79 45.33 -28.13
CA ARG A 100 28.65 45.91 -27.42
C ARG A 100 27.64 46.56 -28.36
#